data_AF-A0A9E5CVS5-F1
#
_entry.id   AF-A0A9E5CVS5-F1
#
_cell.length_a   1.000
_cell.length_b   1.000
_cell.length_c   1.000
_cell.angle_alpha   90.00
_cell.angle_beta   90.00
_cell.angle_gamma   90.00
#
_symmetry.space_group_name_H-M   'P 1'
#
loop_
_entity.id
_entity.type
_entity.pdbx_description
1 polymer ?
#
loop_
_entity_poly.entity_id
_entity_poly.type
_entity_poly.pdbx_seq_one_letter_code
_entity_poly.pdbx_strand_id
1 'polypeptide(L)'
;SDVSLVIDVRDPFCDWTEGRYQLEGGPDGATCKRTDASADIIVNAADLGAAYMGGTPLSLLARAGRVDGDPDALRRADAAFGWTPQPWTPEVF
;
A
#
# COMPACT_ATOMS: atom_id res chain seq x y z
N SER A 1 0.98 -14.89 -3.20
CA SER A 1 -0.44 -15.09 -3.53
C SER A 1 -0.92 -13.89 -4.31
N ASP A 2 -1.94 -14.06 -5.16
CA ASP A 2 -2.49 -12.95 -5.90
C ASP A 2 -3.31 -12.02 -4.98
N VAL A 3 -3.32 -10.73 -5.31
CA VAL A 3 -4.01 -9.67 -4.58
C VAL A 3 -4.78 -8.78 -5.55
N SER A 4 -5.95 -8.31 -5.10
CA SER A 4 -6.74 -7.27 -5.75
C SER A 4 -7.25 -6.33 -4.66
N LEU A 5 -6.85 -5.06 -4.74
CA LEU A 5 -7.17 -4.01 -3.75
C LEU A 5 -7.41 -2.69 -4.46
N VAL A 6 -8.40 -1.93 -3.98
CA VAL A 6 -8.55 -0.51 -4.33
C VAL A 6 -7.96 0.34 -3.21
N ILE A 7 -6.94 1.13 -3.55
CA ILE A 7 -6.23 2.00 -2.61
C ILE A 7 -6.56 3.46 -2.96
N ASP A 8 -7.12 4.19 -2.00
CA ASP A 8 -7.29 5.65 -2.08
C ASP A 8 -6.05 6.35 -1.51
N VAL A 9 -5.26 6.94 -2.41
CA VAL A 9 -4.03 7.65 -2.06
C VAL A 9 -4.35 9.12 -1.83
N ARG A 10 -3.98 9.62 -0.66
CA ARG A 10 -4.03 11.03 -0.28
C ARG A 10 -2.64 11.63 -0.31
N ASP A 11 -2.48 12.78 -0.95
CA ASP A 11 -1.21 13.47 -1.06
C ASP A 11 -1.46 14.97 -1.26
N PRO A 12 -1.70 15.72 -0.17
CA PRO A 12 -1.97 17.15 -0.25
C PRO A 12 -0.75 17.96 -0.72
N PHE A 13 0.44 17.36 -0.79
CA PHE A 13 1.65 18.00 -1.31
C PHE A 13 1.78 17.80 -2.82
N CYS A 14 1.47 16.61 -3.32
CA CYS A 14 1.49 16.24 -4.74
C CYS A 14 0.09 15.82 -5.21
N ASP A 15 -0.80 16.79 -5.41
CA ASP A 15 -2.21 16.58 -5.77
C ASP A 15 -2.43 15.66 -6.99
N TRP A 16 -1.51 15.66 -7.97
CA TRP A 16 -1.58 14.81 -9.15
C TRP A 16 -1.50 13.30 -8.87
N THR A 17 -0.99 12.92 -7.69
CA THR A 17 -0.93 11.52 -7.26
C THR A 17 -2.20 11.08 -6.53
N GLU A 18 -3.06 12.02 -6.12
CA GLU A 18 -4.29 11.69 -5.41
C GLU A 18 -5.27 10.89 -6.25
N GLY A 19 -6.01 10.03 -5.56
CA GLY A 19 -7.14 9.28 -6.11
C GLY A 19 -7.09 7.80 -5.81
N ARG A 20 -8.02 7.07 -6.43
CA ARG A 20 -8.22 5.64 -6.22
C ARG A 20 -7.55 4.83 -7.30
N TYR A 21 -6.83 3.80 -6.87
CA TYR A 21 -6.07 2.91 -7.74
C TYR A 21 -6.43 1.46 -7.48
N GLN A 22 -6.79 0.74 -8.53
CA GLN A 22 -6.90 -0.71 -8.51
C GLN A 22 -5.50 -1.29 -8.65
N LEU A 23 -5.02 -1.95 -7.61
CA LEU A 23 -3.80 -2.76 -7.60
C LEU A 23 -4.19 -4.22 -7.78
N GLU A 24 -3.67 -4.84 -8.84
CA GLU A 24 -3.75 -6.27 -9.06
C GLU A 24 -2.31 -6.78 -9.14
N GLY A 25 -1.94 -7.72 -8.28
CA GLY A 25 -0.56 -8.20 -8.20
C GLY A 25 -0.45 -9.64 -7.78
N GLY A 26 0.71 -10.22 -8.04
CA GLY A 26 1.06 -11.59 -7.69
C GLY A 26 2.54 -11.84 -7.92
N PRO A 27 3.01 -13.09 -7.73
CA PRO A 27 4.42 -13.46 -7.90
C PRO A 27 4.98 -13.16 -9.29
N ASP A 28 4.14 -13.16 -10.32
CA ASP A 28 4.54 -12.98 -11.72
C ASP A 28 4.48 -11.50 -12.18
N GLY A 29 4.07 -10.58 -11.30
CA GLY A 29 4.03 -9.15 -11.59
C GLY A 29 2.79 -8.46 -11.01
N ALA A 30 2.67 -7.17 -11.31
CA ALA A 30 1.54 -6.35 -10.86
C ALA A 30 1.16 -5.28 -11.89
N THR A 31 -0.11 -4.87 -11.84
CA THR A 31 -0.64 -3.71 -12.55
C THR A 31 -1.34 -2.78 -11.56
N CYS A 32 -1.25 -1.48 -11.83
CA CYS A 32 -1.88 -0.45 -11.02
C CYS A 32 -2.51 0.58 -11.95
N LYS A 33 -3.82 0.82 -11.81
CA LYS A 33 -4.58 1.74 -12.69
C LYS A 33 -5.56 2.56 -11.88
N ARG A 34 -5.82 3.80 -12.31
CA ARG A 34 -6.89 4.62 -11.72
C ARG A 34 -8.25 3.94 -11.88
N THR A 35 -9.11 4.08 -10.87
CA THR A 35 -10.45 3.48 -10.82
C THR A 35 -11.42 4.36 -10.05
N ASP A 36 -12.71 4.20 -10.33
CA ASP A 36 -13.81 4.82 -9.56
C ASP A 36 -14.46 3.86 -8.56
N ALA A 37 -13.96 2.62 -8.46
CA ALA A 37 -14.42 1.64 -7.48
C ALA A 37 -14.20 2.10 -6.04
N SER A 38 -15.04 1.63 -5.11
CA SER A 38 -14.90 1.94 -3.68
C SER A 38 -13.55 1.48 -3.14
N ALA A 39 -12.95 2.29 -2.28
CA ALA A 39 -11.65 1.99 -1.70
C ALA A 39 -11.76 0.91 -0.62
N ASP A 40 -10.82 -0.03 -0.64
CA ASP A 40 -10.60 -0.99 0.44
C ASP A 40 -9.72 -0.39 1.54
N ILE A 41 -8.75 0.45 1.14
CA ILE A 41 -7.76 1.10 2.01
C ILE A 41 -7.64 2.57 1.64
N ILE A 42 -7.55 3.45 2.64
CA ILE A 42 -7.25 4.87 2.49
C ILE A 42 -5.93 5.15 3.19
N VAL A 43 -4.98 5.77 2.48
CA VAL A 43 -3.61 5.96 2.97
C VAL A 43 -2.98 7.23 2.41
N ASN A 44 -2.10 7.87 3.20
CA ASN A 44 -1.27 8.95 2.70
C ASN A 44 -0.11 8.39 1.84
N ALA A 45 0.31 9.08 0.78
CA ALA A 45 1.42 8.65 -0.07
C ALA A 45 2.72 8.38 0.72
N ALA A 46 3.02 9.15 1.77
CA ALA A 46 4.18 8.92 2.62
C ALA A 46 4.10 7.59 3.40
N ASP A 47 2.90 7.24 3.88
CA ASP A 47 2.64 5.98 4.58
C ASP A 47 2.69 4.78 3.64
N LEU A 48 2.17 4.95 2.42
CA LEU A 48 2.32 3.95 1.36
C LEU A 48 3.79 3.73 1.00
N GLY A 49 4.58 4.80 0.93
CA GLY A 49 6.03 4.71 0.70
C GLY A 49 6.77 3.92 1.77
N ALA A 50 6.38 4.06 3.04
CA ALA A 50 6.95 3.29 4.15
C ALA A 50 6.63 1.78 4.06
N ALA A 51 5.45 1.43 3.53
CA ALA A 51 5.01 0.06 3.33
C ALA A 51 5.56 -0.57 2.04
N TYR A 52 5.91 0.24 1.04
CA TYR A 52 6.22 -0.19 -0.33
C TYR A 52 7.31 -1.27 -0.42
N MET A 53 8.36 -1.16 0.39
CA MET A 53 9.48 -2.13 0.40
C MET A 53 9.23 -3.34 1.32
N GLY A 54 8.05 -3.44 1.95
CA GLY A 54 7.69 -4.56 2.83
C GLY A 54 8.26 -4.49 4.25
N GLY A 55 8.85 -3.35 4.63
CA GLY A 55 9.42 -3.10 5.96
C GLY A 55 8.43 -2.63 7.01
N THR A 56 7.30 -2.04 6.58
CA THR A 56 6.27 -1.49 7.47
C THR A 56 4.90 -2.06 7.11
N PRO A 57 4.27 -2.87 7.98
CA PRO A 57 2.92 -3.36 7.73
C PRO A 57 1.88 -2.22 7.73
N LEU A 58 0.96 -2.22 6.78
CA LEU A 58 -0.16 -1.27 6.73
C LEU A 58 -1.11 -1.46 7.91
N SER A 59 -1.28 -2.69 8.42
CA SER A 59 -2.06 -2.93 9.64
C SER A 59 -1.47 -2.26 10.88
N LEU A 60 -0.14 -2.12 10.95
CA LEU A 60 0.53 -1.41 12.03
C LEU A 60 0.24 0.11 11.94
N LEU A 61 0.28 0.66 10.73
CA LEU A 61 -0.06 2.07 10.49
C LEU A 61 -1.54 2.34 10.74
N ALA A 62 -2.43 1.38 10.45
CA ALA A 62 -3.85 1.50 10.77
C ALA A 62 -4.10 1.54 12.28
N ARG A 63 -3.39 0.70 13.06
CA ARG A 63 -3.43 0.77 14.53
C ARG A 63 -2.90 2.09 15.08
N ALA A 64 -2.05 2.79 14.33
CA ALA A 64 -1.57 4.13 14.66
C ALA A 64 -2.50 5.25 14.15
N GLY A 65 -3.63 4.93 13.52
CA GLY A 65 -4.60 5.88 12.97
C GLY A 65 -4.13 6.59 11.69
N ARG A 66 -3.11 6.06 11.01
CA ARG A 66 -2.52 6.65 9.79
C ARG A 66 -3.07 6.06 8.49
N VAL A 67 -3.65 4.87 8.58
CA VAL A 67 -4.28 4.14 7.48
C VAL A 67 -5.68 3.76 7.92
N ASP A 68 -6.65 3.84 7.01
CA ASP A 68 -8.01 3.35 7.23
C ASP A 68 -8.31 2.21 6.24
N GLY A 69 -9.13 1.26 6.65
CA GLY A 69 -9.48 0.08 5.89
C GLY A 69 -9.98 -1.06 6.76
N ASP A 70 -10.76 -1.97 6.17
CA ASP A 70 -11.22 -3.16 6.89
C ASP A 70 -10.05 -4.10 7.23
N PRO A 71 -10.06 -4.77 8.40
CA PRO A 71 -9.00 -5.69 8.80
C PRO A 71 -8.63 -6.77 7.77
N ASP A 72 -9.57 -7.28 6.97
CA ASP A 72 -9.26 -8.26 5.93
C ASP A 72 -8.47 -7.63 4.78
N ALA A 73 -8.84 -6.42 4.35
CA ALA A 73 -8.12 -5.67 3.33
C ALA A 73 -6.68 -5.36 3.78
N LEU A 74 -6.51 -4.92 5.02
CA LEU A 74 -5.20 -4.65 5.60
C LEU A 74 -4.34 -5.92 5.67
N ARG A 75 -4.92 -7.06 6.07
CA ARG A 75 -4.23 -8.35 6.11
C ARG A 75 -3.79 -8.81 4.71
N ARG A 76 -4.65 -8.65 3.69
CA ARG A 76 -4.32 -8.94 2.29
C ARG A 76 -3.21 -8.02 1.79
N ALA A 77 -3.24 -6.75 2.16
CA ALA A 77 -2.21 -5.79 1.79
C ALA A 77 -0.86 -6.11 2.43
N ASP A 78 -0.82 -6.40 3.73
CA ASP A 78 0.42 -6.80 4.42
C ASP A 78 1.07 -8.03 3.78
N ALA A 79 0.26 -9.01 3.36
CA ALA A 79 0.76 -10.19 2.65
C ALA A 79 1.26 -9.88 1.23
N ALA A 80 0.71 -8.86 0.57
CA ALA A 80 1.10 -8.45 -0.78
C ALA A 80 2.37 -7.58 -0.79
N PHE A 81 2.49 -6.65 0.15
CA PHE A 81 3.65 -5.76 0.27
C PHE A 81 4.83 -6.41 1.01
N GLY A 82 4.54 -7.36 1.91
CA GLY A 82 5.58 -8.08 2.66
C GLY A 82 6.48 -8.91 1.74
N TRP A 83 7.79 -8.86 2.00
CA TRP A 83 8.78 -9.66 1.29
C TRP A 83 9.84 -10.21 2.25
N THR A 84 10.45 -11.34 1.87
CA THR A 84 11.57 -11.96 2.60
C THR A 84 12.75 -12.17 1.65
N PRO A 85 13.96 -11.67 1.94
CA PRO A 85 14.35 -10.96 3.16
C PRO A 85 13.78 -9.54 3.25
N GLN A 86 13.79 -8.98 4.47
CA GLN A 86 13.43 -7.59 4.73
C GLN A 86 14.39 -6.61 4.01
N PRO A 87 13.91 -5.42 3.59
CA PRO A 87 14.74 -4.45 2.89
C PRO A 87 15.86 -3.93 3.78
N TRP A 88 17.06 -3.73 3.21
CA TRP A 88 18.21 -3.18 3.92
C TRP A 88 19.06 -2.33 2.98
N THR A 89 19.82 -1.39 3.54
CA THR A 89 20.75 -0.52 2.80
C THR A 89 22.15 -0.62 3.40
N PRO A 90 23.16 -1.14 2.66
CA PRO A 90 24.54 -1.21 3.14
C PRO A 90 25.28 0.13 3.12
N GLU A 91 24.83 1.06 2.28
CA GLU A 91 25.53 2.31 1.96
C GLU A 91 24.81 3.53 2.55
N VAL A 92 25.58 4.58 2.85
CA VAL A 92 25.09 5.88 3.34
C VAL A 92 25.44 6.94 2.30
N PHE A 93 24.50 7.83 1.98
CA PHE A 93 24.60 8.85 0.93
C PHE A 93 24.40 10.26 1.49
#